data_AF-A0A2W4K7W0-F1
#
_entry.id   AF-A0A2W4K7W0-F1
#
_cell.length_a   1.000
_cell.length_b   1.000
_cell.length_c   1.000
_cell.angle_alpha   90.00
_cell.angle_beta   90.00
_cell.angle_gamma   90.00
#
_symmetry.space_group_name_H-M   'P 1'
#
loop_
_entity.id
_entity.type
_entity.pdbx_description
1 polymer ?
#
loop_
_entity_poly.entity_id
_entity_poly.type
_entity_poly.pdbx_seq_one_letter_code
_entity_poly.pdbx_strand_id
1 'polypeptide(L)'
;PLDRDVEVTGPVKLVLYASSSAVDTDFMAKLVDVHPNGFCQRLCDGMVRARFREGMHREVLMEPGRVYRFEIDLWNTAQVFKRGHRIRLEIASSAFPKYDRNLNSGEPLATSTRMVVAENRVWHTPAWPSHLILPVIPD
;
A
#
# COMPACT_ATOMS: atom_id res chain seq x y z
N PRO A 1 20.36 3.35 -7.34
CA PRO A 1 21.03 2.84 -6.12
C PRO A 1 21.31 4.02 -5.19
N LEU A 2 21.31 3.81 -3.89
CA LEU A 2 21.69 4.83 -2.91
C LEU A 2 23.20 5.11 -2.98
N ASP A 3 23.58 6.36 -2.80
CA ASP A 3 24.96 6.86 -2.78
C ASP A 3 25.59 6.83 -1.37
N ARG A 4 24.76 6.77 -0.33
CA ARG A 4 25.13 6.58 1.07
C ARG A 4 24.17 5.64 1.79
N ASP A 5 24.52 5.26 3.02
CA ASP A 5 23.62 4.53 3.91
C ASP A 5 22.42 5.43 4.28
N VAL A 6 21.24 4.84 4.39
CA VAL A 6 20.00 5.51 4.84
C VAL A 6 19.36 4.64 5.91
N GLU A 7 19.30 5.13 7.14
CA GLU A 7 18.58 4.46 8.23
C GLU A 7 17.10 4.85 8.22
N VAL A 8 16.24 3.84 8.26
CA VAL A 8 14.79 3.97 8.42
C VAL A 8 14.38 3.17 9.65
N THR A 9 14.05 3.87 10.73
CA THR A 9 13.70 3.24 12.02
C THR A 9 12.44 3.89 12.58
N GLY A 10 11.35 3.11 12.64
CA GLY A 10 10.05 3.55 13.17
C GLY A 10 8.85 3.17 12.29
N PRO A 11 7.71 3.85 12.47
CA PRO A 11 6.48 3.59 11.72
C PRO A 11 6.56 4.10 10.27
N VAL A 12 6.16 3.25 9.33
CA VAL A 12 6.11 3.54 7.88
C VAL A 12 4.65 3.68 7.46
N LYS A 13 4.35 4.73 6.70
CA LYS A 13 3.01 4.97 6.14
C LYS A 13 3.08 5.28 4.66
N LEU A 14 2.07 4.87 3.91
CA LEU A 14 1.86 5.29 2.53
C LEU A 14 0.61 6.16 2.44
N VAL A 15 0.78 7.36 1.89
CA VAL A 15 -0.34 8.15 1.39
C VAL A 15 -0.54 7.79 -0.07
N LEU A 16 -1.64 7.11 -0.37
CA LEU A 16 -1.96 6.61 -1.71
C LEU A 16 -3.17 7.35 -2.27
N TYR A 17 -3.03 7.95 -3.44
CA TYR A 17 -4.15 8.40 -4.25
C TYR A 17 -4.46 7.34 -5.29
N ALA A 18 -5.65 6.76 -5.21
CA ALA A 18 -6.05 5.68 -6.10
C ALA A 18 -7.52 5.76 -6.48
N SER A 19 -7.86 5.16 -7.63
CA SER A 19 -9.23 4.96 -8.09
C SER A 19 -9.43 3.49 -8.47
N SER A 20 -10.68 3.05 -8.49
CA SER A 20 -11.06 1.70 -8.92
C SER A 20 -12.26 1.77 -9.87
N SER A 21 -12.38 0.81 -10.77
CA SER A 21 -13.63 0.55 -11.50
C SER A 21 -14.71 -0.10 -10.62
N ALA A 22 -14.34 -0.61 -9.45
CA ALA A 22 -15.25 -1.26 -8.50
C ALA A 22 -15.72 -0.30 -7.39
N VAL A 23 -16.79 -0.71 -6.70
CA VAL A 23 -17.35 0.00 -5.54
C VAL A 23 -16.60 -0.28 -4.23
N ASP A 24 -15.75 -1.31 -4.22
CA ASP A 24 -14.83 -1.64 -3.14
C ASP A 24 -13.64 -2.42 -3.72
N THR A 25 -12.49 -2.32 -3.09
CA THR A 25 -11.28 -3.10 -3.42
C THR A 25 -10.27 -2.96 -2.28
N ASP A 26 -9.16 -3.69 -2.35
CA ASP A 26 -8.05 -3.52 -1.42
C ASP A 26 -6.89 -2.79 -2.11
N PHE A 27 -6.15 -1.99 -1.34
CA PHE A 27 -4.84 -1.48 -1.72
C PHE A 27 -3.83 -1.95 -0.69
N MET A 28 -2.75 -2.57 -1.15
CA MET A 28 -1.69 -3.14 -0.32
C MET A 28 -0.36 -2.55 -0.74
N ALA A 29 0.52 -2.34 0.24
CA ALA A 29 1.81 -1.73 0.04
C ALA A 29 2.88 -2.47 0.83
N LYS A 30 4.04 -2.67 0.21
CA LYS A 30 5.19 -3.35 0.80
C LYS A 30 6.46 -2.54 0.61
N LEU A 31 7.21 -2.36 1.68
CA LEU A 31 8.56 -1.80 1.66
C LEU A 31 9.58 -2.93 1.46
N VAL A 32 10.46 -2.74 0.48
CA VAL A 32 11.47 -3.73 0.07
C VAL A 32 12.84 -3.07 0.00
N ASP A 33 13.84 -3.75 0.58
CA ASP A 33 15.25 -3.48 0.37
C ASP A 33 15.78 -4.33 -0.79
N VAL A 34 16.19 -3.67 -1.87
CA VAL A 34 16.75 -4.33 -3.06
C VAL A 34 18.26 -4.24 -2.99
N HIS A 35 18.89 -5.39 -2.81
CA HIS A 35 20.34 -5.54 -2.72
C HIS A 35 20.98 -5.43 -4.12
N PRO A 36 22.28 -5.08 -4.23
CA PRO A 36 22.98 -4.97 -5.51
C PRO A 36 22.99 -6.24 -6.35
N ASN A 37 22.92 -7.42 -5.70
CA ASN A 37 22.86 -8.72 -6.37
C ASN A 37 21.45 -9.09 -6.88
N GLY A 38 20.46 -8.22 -6.71
CA GLY A 38 19.07 -8.44 -7.12
C GLY A 38 18.19 -9.11 -6.06
N PHE A 39 18.73 -9.53 -4.91
CA PHE A 39 17.93 -10.02 -3.81
C PHE A 39 16.97 -8.93 -3.31
N CYS A 40 15.69 -9.29 -3.15
CA CYS A 40 14.62 -8.38 -2.75
C CYS A 40 14.10 -8.79 -1.37
N GLN A 41 14.54 -8.09 -0.33
CA GLN A 41 14.16 -8.36 1.05
C GLN A 41 12.90 -7.58 1.42
N ARG A 42 11.79 -8.28 1.66
CA ARG A 42 10.59 -7.66 2.25
C ARG A 42 10.89 -7.22 3.69
N LEU A 43 10.57 -5.97 4.02
CA LEU A 43 10.75 -5.42 5.37
C LEU A 43 9.42 -5.39 6.14
N CYS A 44 8.48 -4.58 5.68
CA CYS A 44 7.17 -4.39 6.29
C CYS A 44 6.13 -4.14 5.19
N ASP A 45 4.86 -4.36 5.52
CA ASP A 45 3.74 -4.24 4.58
C ASP A 45 2.43 -4.03 5.32
N GLY A 46 1.50 -3.38 4.62
CA GLY A 46 0.16 -3.09 5.14
C GLY A 46 -0.87 -3.04 4.02
N MET A 47 -2.13 -2.90 4.41
CA MET A 47 -3.24 -2.78 3.48
C MET A 47 -4.34 -1.86 4.03
N VAL A 48 -5.17 -1.37 3.12
CA VAL A 48 -6.46 -0.75 3.42
C VAL A 48 -7.52 -1.34 2.50
N ARG A 49 -8.66 -1.70 3.08
CA ARG A 49 -9.84 -2.11 2.33
C ARG A 49 -10.69 -0.88 2.14
N ALA A 50 -11.02 -0.55 0.91
CA ALA A 50 -11.45 0.79 0.56
C ALA A 50 -12.75 1.23 1.25
N ARG A 51 -13.66 0.29 1.55
CA ARG A 51 -14.86 0.58 2.35
C ARG A 51 -14.58 1.06 3.79
N PHE A 52 -13.39 0.78 4.32
CA PHE A 52 -12.94 1.21 5.67
C PHE A 52 -11.93 2.35 5.63
N ARG A 53 -11.78 3.06 4.50
CA ARG A 53 -10.84 4.18 4.35
C ARG A 53 -11.06 5.32 5.36
N GLU A 54 -12.27 5.44 5.91
CA GLU A 54 -12.66 6.45 6.90
C GLU A 54 -12.66 5.89 8.33
N GLY A 55 -12.11 4.68 8.52
CA GLY A 55 -12.05 3.95 9.78
C GLY A 55 -12.92 2.70 9.78
N MET A 56 -12.61 1.77 10.70
CA MET A 56 -13.26 0.46 10.80
C MET A 56 -14.66 0.48 11.43
N HIS A 57 -15.12 1.64 11.92
CA HIS A 57 -16.41 1.79 12.61
C HIS A 57 -17.60 1.92 11.65
N ARG A 58 -17.34 2.15 10.36
CA ARG A 58 -18.38 2.25 9.33
C ARG A 58 -17.85 1.81 7.97
N GLU A 59 -18.74 1.23 7.17
CA GLU A 59 -18.48 0.92 5.76
C GLU A 59 -18.99 2.08 4.89
N VAL A 60 -18.14 2.59 4.00
CA VAL A 60 -18.52 3.60 3.01
C VAL A 60 -17.99 3.14 1.67
N LEU A 61 -18.86 2.78 0.72
CA LEU A 61 -18.42 2.33 -0.60
C LEU A 61 -17.73 3.45 -1.40
N MET A 62 -16.98 3.07 -2.41
CA MET A 62 -16.40 3.96 -3.40
C MET A 62 -17.37 4.21 -4.56
N GLU A 63 -17.28 5.39 -5.14
CA GLU A 63 -17.78 5.69 -6.47
C GLU A 63 -16.74 5.25 -7.52
N PRO A 64 -17.09 4.39 -8.50
CA PRO A 64 -16.18 3.98 -9.57
C PRO A 64 -15.56 5.16 -10.33
N GLY A 65 -14.26 5.07 -10.61
CA GLY A 65 -13.50 6.08 -11.35
C GLY A 65 -13.10 7.32 -10.54
N ARG A 66 -13.72 7.58 -9.37
CA ARG A 66 -13.33 8.69 -8.49
C ARG A 66 -12.00 8.39 -7.80
N VAL A 67 -11.15 9.41 -7.69
CA VAL A 67 -9.88 9.34 -6.97
C VAL A 67 -10.13 9.59 -5.48
N TYR A 68 -9.62 8.68 -4.65
CA TYR A 68 -9.66 8.77 -3.20
C TYR A 68 -8.24 8.82 -2.63
N ARG A 69 -8.08 9.49 -1.49
CA ARG A 69 -6.87 9.44 -0.67
C ARG A 69 -7.03 8.32 0.35
N PHE A 70 -6.05 7.44 0.41
CA PHE A 70 -5.92 6.36 1.36
C PHE A 70 -4.67 6.54 2.20
N GLU A 71 -4.77 6.26 3.49
CA GLU A 71 -3.60 6.07 4.36
C GLU A 71 -3.44 4.59 4.64
N ILE A 72 -2.29 4.04 4.29
CA ILE A 72 -1.95 2.64 4.54
C ILE A 72 -0.85 2.63 5.59
N ASP A 73 -1.15 2.02 6.73
CA ASP A 73 -0.17 1.76 7.79
C ASP A 73 0.63 0.51 7.43
N LEU A 74 1.93 0.65 7.15
CA LEU A 74 2.84 -0.46 6.84
C LEU A 74 3.52 -1.01 8.10
N TRP A 75 3.13 -0.51 9.28
CA TRP A 75 3.68 -0.85 10.60
C TRP A 75 5.12 -0.36 10.74
N ASN A 76 5.96 -1.06 11.49
CA ASN A 76 7.29 -0.59 11.89
C ASN A 76 8.39 -1.40 11.22
N THR A 77 9.53 -0.75 10.98
CA THR A 77 10.79 -1.41 10.63
C THR A 77 11.97 -0.68 11.26
N ALA A 78 13.13 -1.35 11.31
CA ALA A 78 14.42 -0.77 11.67
C ALA A 78 15.44 -1.34 10.68
N GLN A 79 15.73 -0.58 9.63
CA GLN A 79 16.58 -1.01 8.52
C GLN A 79 17.55 0.09 8.12
N VAL A 80 18.83 -0.26 8.02
CA VAL A 80 19.82 0.55 7.31
C VAL A 80 19.91 0.05 5.88
N PHE A 81 19.38 0.82 4.94
CA PHE A 81 19.57 0.58 3.51
C PHE A 81 21.00 1.01 3.16
N LYS A 82 21.86 0.03 2.87
CA LYS A 82 23.27 0.29 2.62
C LYS A 82 23.49 1.03 1.30
N ARG A 83 24.60 1.77 1.20
CA ARG A 83 25.07 2.31 -0.09
C ARG A 83 25.04 1.21 -1.16
N GLY A 84 24.49 1.53 -2.33
CA GLY A 84 24.30 0.60 -3.43
C GLY A 84 22.97 -0.15 -3.42
N HIS A 85 22.25 -0.20 -2.29
CA HIS A 85 20.90 -0.76 -2.23
C HIS A 85 19.88 0.19 -2.89
N ARG A 86 18.63 -0.25 -3.01
CA ARG A 86 17.50 0.60 -3.41
C ARG A 86 16.33 0.40 -2.46
N ILE A 87 15.71 1.50 -2.06
CA ILE A 87 14.41 1.49 -1.41
C ILE A 87 13.36 1.29 -2.51
N ARG A 88 12.54 0.24 -2.38
CA ARG A 88 11.44 -0.05 -3.31
C ARG A 88 10.11 -0.11 -2.56
N LEU A 89 9.09 0.49 -3.16
CA LEU A 89 7.70 0.31 -2.79
C LEU A 89 7.02 -0.58 -3.82
N GLU A 90 6.35 -1.64 -3.36
CA GLU A 90 5.48 -2.48 -4.20
C GLU A 90 4.04 -2.22 -3.80
N ILE A 91 3.17 -1.96 -4.79
CA ILE A 91 1.74 -1.73 -4.58
C ILE A 91 0.95 -2.79 -5.35
N ALA A 92 -0.04 -3.37 -4.70
CA ALA A 92 -0.96 -4.34 -5.29
C ALA A 92 -2.36 -4.19 -4.67
N SER A 93 -3.28 -5.06 -5.07
CA SER A 93 -4.64 -5.13 -4.50
C SER A 93 -4.95 -6.47 -3.84
N SER A 94 -3.90 -7.24 -3.52
CA SER A 94 -4.02 -8.53 -2.81
C SER A 94 -2.67 -8.98 -2.26
N ALA A 95 -2.69 -9.67 -1.11
CA ALA A 95 -1.55 -10.36 -0.52
C ALA A 95 -2.03 -11.63 0.18
N PHE A 96 -2.76 -12.46 -0.56
CA PHE A 96 -3.26 -13.73 -0.07
C PHE A 96 -2.10 -14.70 0.22
N PRO A 97 -2.14 -15.51 1.30
CA PRO A 97 -3.23 -15.66 2.27
C PRO A 97 -3.10 -14.76 3.52
N LYS A 98 -2.17 -13.80 3.57
CA LYS A 98 -2.02 -12.91 4.74
C LYS A 98 -3.31 -12.13 5.01
N TYR A 99 -3.98 -11.70 3.94
CA TYR A 99 -5.31 -11.09 3.98
C TYR A 99 -6.28 -11.88 3.10
N ASP A 100 -7.56 -11.88 3.47
CA ASP A 100 -8.63 -12.37 2.60
C ASP A 100 -8.69 -11.53 1.33
N ARG A 101 -9.15 -12.13 0.23
CA ARG A 101 -9.27 -11.41 -1.04
C ARG A 101 -10.53 -10.56 -1.01
N ASN A 102 -10.45 -9.28 -1.36
CA ASN A 102 -11.63 -8.51 -1.68
C ASN A 102 -12.29 -9.04 -2.97
N LEU A 103 -13.60 -9.26 -2.94
CA LEU A 103 -14.35 -9.73 -4.12
C LEU A 103 -14.74 -8.59 -5.06
N ASN A 104 -14.44 -7.35 -4.68
CA ASN A 104 -14.71 -6.09 -5.39
C ASN A 104 -16.20 -5.81 -5.67
N SER A 105 -17.10 -6.56 -5.03
CA SER A 105 -18.55 -6.49 -5.26
C SER A 105 -19.27 -5.50 -4.35
N GLY A 106 -18.64 -5.07 -3.25
CA GLY A 106 -19.26 -4.29 -2.18
C GLY A 106 -20.17 -5.09 -1.24
N GLU A 107 -20.41 -6.37 -1.53
CA GLU A 107 -21.24 -7.26 -0.72
C GLU A 107 -20.58 -7.60 0.62
N PRO A 108 -21.32 -8.24 1.57
CA PRO A 108 -20.77 -8.63 2.86
C PRO A 108 -19.53 -9.53 2.73
N LEU A 109 -18.46 -9.17 3.44
CA LEU A 109 -17.14 -9.79 3.28
C LEU A 109 -17.11 -11.29 3.59
N ALA A 110 -17.87 -11.73 4.60
CA ALA A 110 -17.84 -13.10 5.09
C ALA A 110 -18.67 -14.10 4.27
N THR A 111 -19.69 -13.61 3.54
CA THR A 111 -20.71 -14.47 2.91
C THR A 111 -20.84 -14.26 1.41
N SER A 112 -20.27 -13.20 0.84
CA SER A 112 -20.31 -12.96 -0.60
C SER A 112 -19.53 -14.05 -1.35
N THR A 113 -20.05 -14.42 -2.52
CA THR A 113 -19.43 -15.37 -3.46
C THR A 113 -19.21 -14.76 -4.83
N ARG A 114 -19.85 -13.62 -5.12
CA ARG A 114 -19.76 -12.95 -6.42
C ARG A 114 -18.50 -12.10 -6.49
N MET A 115 -17.65 -12.40 -7.46
CA MET A 115 -16.40 -11.67 -7.71
C MET A 115 -16.54 -10.79 -8.94
N VAL A 116 -15.95 -9.60 -8.87
CA VAL A 116 -15.84 -8.66 -9.99
C VAL A 116 -14.36 -8.35 -10.22
N VAL A 117 -13.93 -8.33 -11.48
CA VAL A 117 -12.59 -7.85 -11.83
C VAL A 117 -12.58 -6.33 -11.68
N ALA A 118 -11.62 -5.80 -10.91
CA ALA A 118 -11.43 -4.37 -10.72
C ALA A 118 -10.21 -3.87 -11.52
N GLU A 119 -10.38 -2.80 -12.29
CA GLU A 119 -9.26 -2.00 -12.78
C GLU A 119 -8.90 -0.97 -11.71
N ASN A 120 -7.73 -1.14 -11.09
CA ASN A 120 -7.23 -0.27 -10.05
C ASN A 120 -6.10 0.61 -10.61
N ARG A 121 -6.14 1.90 -10.28
CA ARG A 121 -5.17 2.89 -10.78
C ARG A 121 -4.56 3.66 -9.62
N VAL A 122 -3.23 3.71 -9.61
CA VAL A 122 -2.44 4.56 -8.70
C VAL A 122 -2.14 5.88 -9.40
N TRP A 123 -2.44 6.99 -8.73
CA TRP A 123 -2.17 8.34 -9.21
C TRP A 123 -0.94 8.89 -8.49
N HIS A 124 0.04 9.37 -9.25
CA HIS A 124 1.23 10.05 -8.73
C HIS A 124 1.54 11.26 -9.61
N THR A 125 0.80 12.34 -9.35
CA THR A 125 0.89 13.62 -10.07
C THR A 125 0.97 14.76 -9.05
N PRO A 126 1.26 16.01 -9.45
CA PRO A 126 1.22 17.14 -8.52
C PRO A 126 -0.13 17.34 -7.81
N ALA A 127 -1.24 17.02 -8.48
CA ALA A 127 -2.58 17.08 -7.88
C ALA A 127 -2.90 15.89 -6.97
N TRP A 128 -2.29 14.73 -7.24
CA TRP A 128 -2.45 13.49 -6.48
C TRP A 128 -1.08 12.91 -6.10
N PRO A 129 -0.37 13.53 -5.14
CA PRO A 129 1.01 13.19 -4.85
C PRO A 129 1.09 11.97 -3.95
N SER A 130 0.88 10.75 -4.47
CA SER A 130 1.10 9.53 -3.67
C SER A 130 2.54 9.46 -3.17
N HIS A 131 2.78 9.18 -1.89
CA HIS A 131 4.14 9.18 -1.34
C HIS A 131 4.27 8.29 -0.11
N LEU A 132 5.46 7.72 0.04
CA LEU A 132 5.84 6.96 1.21
C LEU A 132 6.44 7.90 2.27
N ILE A 133 5.96 7.78 3.50
CA ILE A 133 6.47 8.47 4.67
C ILE A 133 7.41 7.51 5.38
N LEU A 134 8.71 7.84 5.36
CA LEU A 134 9.78 7.06 5.98
C LEU A 134 10.35 7.80 7.19
N PRO A 135 10.46 7.15 8.37
CA PRO A 135 11.13 7.71 9.54
C PRO A 135 12.65 7.61 9.38
N VAL A 136 13.22 8.52 8.58
CA VAL A 136 14.66 8.58 8.34
C VAL A 136 15.36 9.11 9.59
N ILE A 137 16.35 8.37 10.10
CA ILE A 137 17.18 8.80 11.23
C ILE A 137 18.32 9.68 10.69
N PRO A 138 18.49 10.91 11.20
CA PRO A 138 19.62 11.77 10.82
C PRO A 138 20.96 11.18 11.27
N ASP A 139 22.01 11.52 10.52
CA ASP A 139 23.41 11.22 10.85
C ASP A 139 23.87 11.96 12.14
#